data_AF-A0A1Y2E2Z8-F1
#
_entry.id   AF-A0A1Y2E2Z8-F1
#
_cell.length_a   1.000
_cell.length_b   1.000
_cell.length_c   1.000
_cell.angle_alpha   90.00
_cell.angle_beta   90.00
_cell.angle_gamma   90.00
#
_symmetry.space_group_name_H-M   'P 1'
#
loop_
_entity.id
_entity.type
_entity.pdbx_description
1 polymer ?
#
loop_
_entity_poly.entity_id
_entity_poly.type
_entity_poly.pdbx_seq_one_letter_code
_entity_poly.pdbx_strand_id
1 'polypeptide(L)'
;AIAFAQAPYISNRTALARLEHCVKFYQSHQVAVPPQVLRSLLWIITRDLEAGRPGRTSRLRWFMSLLLKEAGPATTLKVGLALKKWRAAVFTRLKNQR
;
A
#
# COMPACT_ATOMS: atom_id res chain seq x y z
N ALA A 1 -2.58 12.06 6.91
CA ALA A 1 -2.18 10.77 6.28
C ALA A 1 -2.11 9.64 7.30
N ILE A 2 -1.20 9.71 8.28
CA ILE A 2 -1.02 8.68 9.32
C ILE A 2 -2.32 8.39 10.10
N ALA A 3 -3.04 9.46 10.48
CA ALA A 3 -4.33 9.34 11.18
C ALA A 3 -5.40 8.53 10.43
N PHE A 4 -5.41 8.56 9.08
CA PHE A 4 -6.38 7.79 8.30
C PHE A 4 -6.01 6.32 8.19
N ALA A 5 -4.72 5.99 8.16
CA ALA A 5 -4.27 4.61 8.18
C ALA A 5 -4.55 3.99 9.56
N GLN A 6 -4.24 4.69 10.66
CA GLN A 6 -4.31 4.11 12.00
C GLN A 6 -5.69 4.17 12.65
N ALA A 7 -6.67 4.88 12.09
CA ALA A 7 -8.00 5.01 12.68
C ALA A 7 -8.77 3.67 12.67
N PRO A 8 -9.12 3.10 13.84
CA PRO A 8 -9.76 1.78 13.93
C PRO A 8 -11.20 1.78 13.40
N TYR A 9 -11.85 2.95 13.34
CA TYR A 9 -13.22 3.14 12.90
C TYR A 9 -13.36 3.41 11.39
N ILE A 10 -12.24 3.49 10.65
CA ILE A 10 -12.26 3.75 9.21
C ILE A 10 -11.98 2.44 8.46
N SER A 11 -12.86 2.08 7.52
CA SER A 11 -12.60 0.91 6.67
C SER A 11 -11.34 1.11 5.82
N ASN A 12 -10.58 0.05 5.56
CA ASN A 12 -9.40 0.10 4.69
C ASN A 12 -9.70 0.74 3.32
N ARG A 13 -10.92 0.54 2.80
CA ARG A 13 -11.37 1.15 1.53
C ARG A 13 -11.46 2.67 1.65
N THR A 14 -12.07 3.17 2.72
CA THR A 14 -12.21 4.61 2.99
C THR A 14 -10.86 5.25 3.28
N ALA A 15 -10.02 4.58 4.07
CA ALA A 15 -8.67 5.05 4.37
C ALA A 15 -7.81 5.14 3.09
N LEU A 16 -7.89 4.16 2.20
CA LEU A 16 -7.21 4.21 0.91
C LEU A 16 -7.71 5.35 0.02
N ALA A 17 -9.03 5.51 -0.13
CA ALA A 17 -9.60 6.58 -0.94
C ALA A 17 -9.13 7.97 -0.47
N ARG A 18 -9.05 8.18 0.85
CA ARG A 18 -8.52 9.43 1.43
C ARG A 18 -7.02 9.61 1.14
N LEU A 19 -6.22 8.55 1.22
CA LEU A 19 -4.80 8.63 0.88
C LEU A 19 -4.57 8.86 -0.62
N GLU A 20 -5.38 8.26 -1.50
CA GLU A 20 -5.36 8.53 -2.93
C GLU A 20 -5.66 10.01 -3.22
N HIS A 21 -6.61 10.62 -2.50
CA HIS A 21 -6.86 12.06 -2.58
C HIS A 21 -5.66 12.89 -2.13
N CYS A 22 -4.98 12.51 -1.04
CA CYS A 22 -3.74 13.18 -0.64
C CYS A 22 -2.67 13.09 -1.73
N VAL A 23 -2.45 11.91 -2.31
CA VAL A 23 -1.48 11.71 -3.40
C VAL A 23 -1.82 12.60 -4.60
N LYS A 24 -3.09 12.60 -5.03
CA LYS A 24 -3.55 13.46 -6.14
C LYS A 24 -3.29 14.94 -5.85
N PHE A 25 -3.54 15.38 -4.61
CA PHE A 25 -3.27 16.75 -4.18
C PHE A 25 -1.79 17.11 -4.28
N TYR A 26 -0.88 16.26 -3.80
CA TYR A 26 0.56 16.52 -3.94
C TYR A 26 0.99 16.54 -5.42
N GLN A 27 0.49 15.59 -6.21
CA GLN A 27 0.79 15.51 -7.64
C GLN A 27 0.27 16.72 -8.43
N SER A 28 -0.93 17.23 -8.11
CA SER A 28 -1.49 18.40 -8.79
C SER A 28 -0.71 19.67 -8.49
N HIS A 29 -0.09 19.75 -7.31
CA HIS A 29 0.75 20.89 -6.91
C HIS A 29 2.23 20.68 -7.27
N GLN A 30 2.57 19.62 -8.01
CA GLN A 30 3.95 19.26 -8.38
C GLN A 30 4.89 19.12 -7.17
N VAL A 31 4.34 18.76 -6.01
CA VAL A 31 5.10 18.52 -4.78
C VAL A 31 5.32 17.02 -4.62
N ALA A 32 6.52 16.64 -4.17
CA ALA A 32 6.85 15.25 -3.86
C ALA A 32 5.91 14.70 -2.78
N VAL A 33 5.46 13.46 -2.95
CA VAL A 33 4.60 12.81 -1.97
C VAL A 33 5.40 12.55 -0.68
N PRO A 34 4.94 13.02 0.49
CA PRO A 34 5.67 12.83 1.72
C PRO A 34 5.88 11.33 2.05
N PRO A 35 7.06 10.92 2.55
CA PRO A 35 7.33 9.52 2.91
C PRO A 35 6.31 8.91 3.88
N GLN A 36 5.71 9.74 4.75
CA GLN A 36 4.65 9.32 5.68
C GLN A 36 3.39 8.85 4.95
N VAL A 37 3.05 9.46 3.81
CA VAL A 37 1.92 9.06 2.96
C VAL A 37 2.22 7.70 2.33
N LEU A 38 3.44 7.52 1.79
CA LEU A 38 3.87 6.25 1.19
C LEU A 38 3.87 5.10 2.21
N ARG A 39 4.35 5.34 3.44
CA ARG A 39 4.28 4.35 4.53
C ARG A 39 2.85 4.02 4.92
N SER A 40 1.97 5.02 4.98
CA SER A 40 0.55 4.83 5.29
C SER A 40 -0.14 3.97 4.23
N LEU A 41 0.18 4.19 2.95
CA LEU A 41 -0.31 3.38 1.83
C LEU A 41 0.19 1.93 1.92
N LEU A 42 1.48 1.73 2.19
CA LEU A 42 2.07 0.39 2.36
C LEU A 42 1.36 -0.39 3.49
N TRP A 43 1.05 0.27 4.59
CA TRP A 43 0.35 -0.35 5.72
C TRP A 43 -1.07 -0.81 5.36
N ILE A 44 -1.84 0.02 4.64
CA ILE A 44 -3.19 -0.37 4.20
C ILE A 44 -3.12 -1.54 3.21
N ILE A 45 -2.17 -1.48 2.26
CA ILE A 45 -2.01 -2.50 1.23
C ILE A 45 -1.63 -3.85 1.85
N THR A 46 -0.73 -3.85 2.84
CA THR A 46 -0.35 -5.07 3.56
C THR A 46 -1.53 -5.63 4.36
N ARG A 47 -2.30 -4.80 5.09
CA ARG A 47 -3.53 -5.27 5.77
C ARG A 47 -4.57 -5.85 4.82
N ASP A 48 -4.79 -5.22 3.67
CA ASP A 48 -5.74 -5.71 2.65
C ASP A 48 -5.34 -7.09 2.12
N LEU A 49 -4.03 -7.33 1.97
CA LEU A 49 -3.51 -8.62 1.54
C LEU A 49 -3.57 -9.67 2.67
N GLU A 50 -3.58 -9.26 3.95
CA GLU A 50 -3.53 -10.17 5.12
C GLU A 50 -4.89 -10.80 5.37
N ALA A 51 -5.94 -10.02 5.11
CA ALA A 51 -7.33 -10.46 5.15
C ALA A 51 -7.67 -11.52 4.07
N GLY A 52 -6.67 -12.14 3.44
CA GLY A 52 -6.85 -13.23 2.49
C GLY A 52 -7.62 -12.83 1.24
N ARG A 53 -7.75 -11.54 0.95
CA ARG A 53 -8.40 -11.06 -0.27
C ARG A 53 -7.34 -10.98 -1.37
N PRO A 54 -7.25 -11.95 -2.30
CA PRO A 54 -6.25 -11.96 -3.37
C PRO A 54 -6.38 -10.78 -4.36
N GLY A 55 -7.36 -9.89 -4.15
CA GLY A 55 -8.17 -9.31 -5.21
C GLY A 55 -7.90 -7.88 -5.62
N ARG A 56 -6.80 -7.21 -5.23
CA ARG A 56 -6.48 -5.91 -5.85
C ARG A 56 -5.02 -5.76 -6.22
N THR A 57 -4.53 -6.68 -7.06
CA THR A 57 -3.30 -6.53 -7.86
C THR A 57 -3.23 -5.17 -8.56
N SER A 58 -4.37 -4.56 -8.92
CA SER A 58 -4.47 -3.20 -9.45
C SER A 58 -4.00 -2.13 -8.45
N ARG A 59 -4.41 -2.20 -7.17
CA ARG A 59 -3.95 -1.27 -6.12
C ARG A 59 -2.46 -1.44 -5.83
N LEU A 60 -2.01 -2.69 -5.76
CA LEU A 60 -0.59 -3.00 -5.59
C LEU A 60 0.23 -2.43 -6.74
N ARG A 61 -0.22 -2.65 -7.98
CA ARG A 61 0.44 -2.12 -9.18
C ARG A 61 0.48 -0.59 -9.16
N TRP A 62 -0.65 0.06 -8.86
CA TRP A 62 -0.71 1.52 -8.70
C TRP A 62 0.29 2.02 -7.66
N PHE A 63 0.34 1.38 -6.49
CA PHE A 63 1.29 1.75 -5.44
C PHE A 63 2.75 1.55 -5.85
N MET A 64 3.07 0.46 -6.56
CA MET A 64 4.42 0.23 -7.08
C MET A 64 4.82 1.28 -8.12
N SER A 65 3.90 1.69 -9.00
CA SER A 65 4.13 2.79 -9.94
C SER A 65 4.34 4.13 -9.22
N LEU A 66 3.57 4.40 -8.16
CA LEU A 66 3.76 5.58 -7.33
C LEU A 66 5.12 5.55 -6.63
N LEU A 67 5.52 4.41 -6.06
CA LEU A 67 6.79 4.28 -5.36
C LEU A 67 7.99 4.43 -6.31
N LEU A 68 7.87 3.94 -7.54
CA LEU A 68 8.88 4.12 -8.57
C LEU A 68 9.08 5.59 -8.90
N LYS A 69 7.98 6.34 -9.03
CA LYS A 69 8.00 7.77 -9.31
C LYS A 69 8.59 8.59 -8.15
N GLU A 70 8.18 8.30 -6.91
CA GLU A 70 8.49 9.16 -5.75
C GLU A 70 9.77 8.76 -5.01
N ALA A 71 10.12 7.47 -4.97
CA ALA A 71 11.23 6.94 -4.18
C ALA A 71 12.30 6.21 -5.02
N GLY A 72 12.11 6.17 -6.35
CA GLY A 72 13.05 5.60 -7.30
C GLY A 72 13.05 4.07 -7.39
N PRO A 73 13.85 3.52 -8.32
CA PRO A 73 13.87 2.09 -8.65
C PRO A 73 14.43 1.22 -7.53
N ALA A 74 15.47 1.66 -6.82
CA ALA A 74 16.10 0.88 -5.75
C ALA A 74 15.13 0.61 -4.59
N THR A 75 14.38 1.63 -4.16
CA THR A 75 13.38 1.51 -3.09
C THR A 75 12.21 0.63 -3.55
N THR A 76 11.76 0.82 -4.78
CA THR A 76 10.69 0.03 -5.39
C THR A 76 11.03 -1.45 -5.44
N LEU A 77 12.25 -1.80 -5.84
CA LEU A 77 12.71 -3.18 -5.87
C LEU A 77 12.68 -3.82 -4.48
N LYS A 78 13.23 -3.13 -3.47
CA LYS A 78 13.25 -3.60 -2.07
C LYS A 78 11.84 -3.85 -1.54
N VAL A 79 10.94 -2.90 -1.75
CA VAL A 79 9.53 -3.00 -1.31
C VAL A 79 8.79 -4.10 -2.07
N GLY A 80 9.00 -4.22 -3.37
CA GLY A 80 8.40 -5.27 -4.21
C GLY A 80 8.82 -6.67 -3.78
N LEU A 81 10.11 -6.88 -3.46
CA LEU A 81 10.61 -8.16 -2.95
C LEU A 81 10.01 -8.49 -1.57
N ALA A 82 9.90 -7.50 -0.67
CA ALA A 82 9.28 -7.69 0.63
C ALA A 82 7.79 -8.09 0.49
N LEU A 83 7.04 -7.41 -0.36
CA LEU A 83 5.64 -7.72 -0.64
C LEU A 83 5.47 -9.10 -1.29
N LYS A 84 6.37 -9.50 -2.18
CA LYS A 84 6.37 -10.85 -2.78
C LYS A 84 6.57 -11.94 -1.72
N LYS A 85 7.58 -11.79 -0.86
CA LYS A 85 7.85 -12.73 0.24
C LYS A 85 6.67 -12.82 1.21
N TRP A 86 6.13 -11.68 1.58
CA TRP A 86 5.02 -11.59 2.52
C TRP A 86 3.74 -12.22 1.95
N ARG A 87 3.43 -12.02 0.65
CA ARG A 87 2.34 -12.72 -0.03
C ARG A 87 2.51 -14.24 0.03
N ALA A 88 3.71 -14.74 -0.26
CA ALA A 88 3.98 -16.17 -0.19
C ALA A 88 3.72 -16.73 1.22
N ALA A 89 4.17 -16.03 2.27
CA ALA A 89 3.93 -16.43 3.65
C ALA A 89 2.44 -16.47 4.02
N VAL A 90 1.65 -15.46 3.59
CA VAL A 90 0.20 -15.44 3.80
C VAL A 90 -0.49 -16.59 3.08
N PHE A 91 -0.12 -16.87 1.82
CA PHE A 91 -0.67 -18.00 1.07
C PHE A 91 -0.35 -19.34 1.74
N THR A 92 0.87 -19.54 2.22
CA THR A 92 1.25 -20.75 2.98
C THR A 92 0.43 -20.89 4.27
N ARG A 93 0.24 -19.79 5.01
CA ARG A 93 -0.55 -19.78 6.24
C ARG A 93 -2.01 -20.18 5.98
N LEU A 94 -2.62 -19.62 4.94
CA LEU A 94 -4.00 -19.93 4.54
C LEU A 94 -4.16 -21.38 4.07
N LYS A 95 -3.14 -21.95 3.41
CA LYS A 95 -3.13 -23.35 2.99
C LYS A 95 -3.06 -24.32 4.17
N ASN A 96 -2.31 -23.98 5.22
CA ASN A 96 -2.16 -24.82 6.42
C ASN A 96 -3.35 -24.73 7.40
N GLN A 97 -4.30 -23.80 7.17
CA GLN A 97 -5.52 -23.66 7.97
C GLN A 97 -6.76 -24.32 7.34
N ARG A 98 -6.61 -24.94 6.16
CA ARG A 98 -7.63 -25.75 5.49
C ARG A 98 -7.28 -27.22 5.62
#